data_AF-A0A822XIB3-F1
#
_entry.id   AF-A0A822XIB3-F1
#
_cell.length_a   1.000
_cell.length_b   1.000
_cell.length_c   1.000
_cell.angle_alpha   90.00
_cell.angle_beta   90.00
_cell.angle_gamma   90.00
#
_symmetry.space_group_name_H-M   'P 1'
#
loop_
_entity.id
_entity.type
_entity.pdbx_description
1 polymer ?
#
loop_
_entity_poly.entity_id
_entity_poly.type
_entity_poly.pdbx_seq_one_letter_code
_entity_poly.pdbx_strand_id
1 'polypeptide(L)'
;MWRYNHTLSEWEGTRIRNELQKDRRVSNSHISRDPRRRRSARVISPAREWSWQGPIVDHHIHLDKSGQGIEAAKAFKASGGTSILLVHKPKFSSLPIDGEGYRAAYSSTLEMADHIRKKVDIGVGVILGPHPVAWDHQADEIGVQAASEIHLEAVSIALDHVNERDAVGLGEVGRPHYAVSEERWEYANDLLIDVLKMANEDDSAVQLHVEENGEETCRTIDAIRSKSGLDRKKTVRHYAPPNLSDTFRSKLPCTVSVGRGSITQIIESWNEGAAYWGMETDYLDDPRRPGAVLGPRTVPRRTKELCDEWIGSGKKEQTLDELLHRVNRDWIESIYDWSPD
;
A
#
# COMPACT_ATOMS: atom_id res chain seq x y z
N MET A 1 -17.90 -7.00 -22.56
CA MET A 1 -19.32 -7.17 -22.15
C MET A 1 -19.45 -6.66 -20.72
N TRP A 2 -19.61 -5.34 -20.55
CA TRP A 2 -19.58 -4.68 -19.25
C TRP A 2 -20.98 -4.17 -18.89
N ARG A 3 -21.54 -4.67 -17.78
CA ARG A 3 -22.66 -4.05 -17.06
C ARG A 3 -22.51 -4.38 -15.59
N TYR A 4 -22.17 -3.39 -14.77
CA TYR A 4 -22.60 -3.36 -13.38
C TYR A 4 -23.02 -1.94 -13.01
N ASN A 5 -24.34 -1.77 -12.92
CA ASN A 5 -24.98 -0.69 -12.17
C ASN A 5 -24.87 -1.03 -10.70
N HIS A 6 -24.35 -0.11 -9.88
CA HIS A 6 -24.88 0.04 -8.52
C HIS A 6 -25.02 1.51 -8.17
N THR A 7 -26.28 1.88 -8.00
CA THR A 7 -26.79 3.15 -7.53
C THR A 7 -26.50 3.36 -6.04
N LEU A 8 -26.16 4.59 -5.70
CA LEU A 8 -26.12 5.18 -4.37
C LEU A 8 -27.48 5.05 -3.66
N SER A 9 -27.50 4.56 -2.42
CA SER A 9 -28.49 4.96 -1.41
C SER A 9 -28.08 4.55 0.01
N GLU A 10 -27.98 5.57 0.87
CA GLU A 10 -28.53 5.63 2.24
C GLU A 10 -28.12 4.57 3.27
N TRP A 11 -27.31 5.00 4.24
CA TRP A 11 -27.32 4.43 5.59
C TRP A 11 -27.29 5.56 6.62
N GLU A 12 -28.49 5.97 7.04
CA GLU A 12 -28.71 6.73 8.27
C GLU A 12 -28.48 5.84 9.50
N GLY A 13 -28.02 6.49 10.57
CA GLY A 13 -27.46 5.84 11.74
C GLY A 13 -28.48 5.18 12.67
N THR A 14 -27.95 4.40 13.60
CA THR A 14 -28.64 4.10 14.86
C THR A 14 -27.62 3.96 15.98
N ARG A 15 -27.74 4.88 16.96
CA ARG A 15 -27.11 4.83 18.28
C ARG A 15 -27.64 3.63 19.06
N ILE A 16 -26.77 2.78 19.60
CA ILE A 16 -27.14 1.79 20.61
C ILE A 16 -26.73 2.33 21.98
N ARG A 17 -27.72 2.45 22.87
CA ARG A 17 -27.58 2.82 24.30
C ARG A 17 -27.21 1.57 25.11
N ASN A 18 -26.35 1.79 26.11
CA ASN A 18 -26.12 0.91 27.25
C ASN A 18 -27.37 0.81 28.12
N GLU A 19 -27.75 -0.40 28.54
CA GLU A 19 -28.53 -0.61 29.77
C GLU A 19 -28.04 -1.82 30.57
N LEU A 20 -28.23 -1.66 31.88
CA LEU A 20 -27.61 -2.34 33.02
C LEU A 20 -28.28 -3.66 33.42
N GLN A 21 -27.46 -4.47 34.10
CA GLN A 21 -27.70 -5.40 35.21
C GLN A 21 -29.13 -5.85 35.54
N LYS A 22 -29.27 -7.18 35.73
CA LYS A 22 -30.05 -7.74 36.84
C LYS A 22 -29.53 -9.11 37.29
N ASP A 23 -29.48 -9.24 38.61
CA ASP A 23 -29.10 -10.39 39.43
C ASP A 23 -29.81 -11.70 39.08
N ARG A 24 -29.11 -12.82 39.35
CA ARG A 24 -29.71 -14.00 40.02
C ARG A 24 -28.65 -14.86 40.71
N ARG A 25 -28.87 -15.04 42.02
CA ARG A 25 -28.17 -15.95 42.95
C ARG A 25 -28.52 -17.42 42.67
N VAL A 26 -27.87 -18.31 43.46
CA VAL A 26 -28.04 -19.77 43.68
C VAL A 26 -26.93 -20.57 42.99
N SER A 27 -26.13 -21.45 43.59
CA SER A 27 -26.08 -22.07 44.93
C SER A 27 -24.64 -22.55 45.22
N ASN A 28 -24.24 -22.56 46.49
CA ASN A 28 -23.01 -23.19 46.97
C ASN A 28 -23.27 -24.69 47.20
N SER A 29 -22.49 -25.56 46.53
CA SER A 29 -22.32 -26.96 46.93
C SER A 29 -20.89 -27.22 47.40
N HIS A 30 -20.79 -27.83 48.58
CA HIS A 30 -19.55 -28.18 49.26
C HIS A 30 -18.79 -29.28 48.51
N ILE A 31 -17.52 -29.04 48.21
CA ILE A 31 -16.55 -30.10 47.88
C ILE A 31 -15.36 -29.98 48.84
N SER A 32 -15.21 -31.04 49.63
CA SER A 32 -14.14 -31.32 50.58
C SER A 32 -12.73 -31.14 49.96
N ARG A 33 -11.86 -30.39 50.66
CA ARG A 33 -10.44 -30.22 50.32
C ARG A 33 -9.57 -31.04 51.27
N ASP A 34 -8.88 -32.04 50.72
CA ASP A 34 -7.78 -32.78 51.36
C ASP A 34 -6.51 -31.90 51.42
N PRO A 35 -5.97 -31.58 52.62
CA PRO A 35 -4.87 -30.64 52.75
C PRO A 35 -3.53 -31.37 52.85
N ARG A 36 -3.07 -32.08 51.81
CA ARG A 36 -1.68 -32.62 51.80
C ARG A 36 -1.05 -33.00 50.45
N ARG A 37 -1.33 -32.26 49.36
CA ARG A 37 -0.51 -32.32 48.12
C ARG A 37 -0.08 -30.94 47.65
N ARG A 38 1.11 -30.49 48.09
CA ARG A 38 1.85 -29.41 47.42
C ARG A 38 2.33 -29.95 46.07
N ARG A 39 1.54 -29.78 45.01
CA ARG A 39 2.05 -29.85 43.64
C ARG A 39 2.91 -28.60 43.45
N SER A 40 4.21 -28.79 43.23
CA SER A 40 5.06 -27.71 42.72
C SER A 40 4.41 -27.20 41.44
N ALA A 41 3.89 -25.97 41.46
CA ALA A 41 3.48 -25.31 40.25
C ALA A 41 4.72 -25.23 39.36
N ARG A 42 4.70 -25.93 38.22
CA ARG A 42 5.63 -25.62 37.13
C ARG A 42 5.42 -24.14 36.85
N VAL A 43 6.42 -23.32 37.14
CA VAL A 43 6.52 -21.98 36.58
C VAL A 43 6.63 -22.22 35.09
N ILE A 44 5.50 -22.10 34.38
CA ILE A 44 5.52 -21.95 32.94
C ILE A 44 6.18 -20.59 32.75
N SER A 45 7.44 -20.58 32.31
CA SER A 45 8.07 -19.37 31.83
C SER A 45 7.08 -18.68 30.90
N PRO A 46 6.84 -17.36 31.02
CA PRO A 46 5.98 -16.67 30.07
C PRO A 46 6.41 -17.08 28.67
N ALA A 47 5.47 -17.50 27.83
CA ALA A 47 5.76 -17.73 26.43
C ALA A 47 6.53 -16.49 25.95
N ARG A 48 7.76 -16.70 25.45
CA ARG A 48 8.58 -15.59 24.99
C ARG A 48 7.74 -14.82 23.98
N GLU A 49 7.43 -13.57 24.28
CA GLU A 49 6.65 -12.73 23.37
C GLU A 49 7.56 -12.45 22.18
N TRP A 50 7.35 -13.19 21.09
CA TRP A 50 8.07 -12.96 19.85
C TRP A 50 7.69 -11.55 19.36
N SER A 51 8.69 -10.77 18.98
CA SER A 51 8.48 -9.40 18.49
C SER A 51 9.42 -9.12 17.34
N TRP A 52 8.86 -8.62 16.25
CA TRP A 52 9.60 -8.18 15.09
C TRP A 52 10.52 -7.00 15.45
N GLN A 53 11.80 -7.10 15.10
CA GLN A 53 12.82 -6.07 15.36
C GLN A 53 13.34 -5.39 14.09
N GLY A 54 12.93 -5.87 12.91
CA GLY A 54 13.32 -5.29 11.63
C GLY A 54 12.42 -4.13 11.20
N PRO A 55 12.60 -3.66 9.96
CA PRO A 55 11.85 -2.52 9.43
C PRO A 55 10.35 -2.83 9.33
N ILE A 56 9.53 -1.79 9.50
CA ILE A 56 8.10 -1.79 9.22
C ILE A 56 7.86 -0.70 8.19
N VAL A 57 7.52 -1.11 6.97
CA VAL A 57 7.42 -0.21 5.82
C VAL A 57 5.97 -0.01 5.39
N ASP A 58 5.55 1.24 5.28
CA ASP A 58 4.34 1.58 4.52
C ASP A 58 4.73 1.75 3.04
N HIS A 59 4.35 0.79 2.21
CA HIS A 59 4.79 0.73 0.81
C HIS A 59 4.12 1.76 -0.11
N HIS A 60 3.08 2.45 0.35
CA HIS A 60 2.39 3.46 -0.43
C HIS A 60 1.65 4.44 0.49
N ILE A 61 2.12 5.68 0.54
CA ILE A 61 1.49 6.75 1.33
C ILE A 61 1.61 8.11 0.62
N HIS A 62 0.54 8.89 0.68
CA HIS A 62 0.48 10.25 0.14
C HIS A 62 0.39 11.28 1.26
N LEU A 63 1.41 12.12 1.40
CA LEU A 63 1.44 13.21 2.38
C LEU A 63 1.33 14.59 1.72
N ASP A 64 0.70 15.53 2.40
CA ASP A 64 0.45 16.87 1.85
C ASP A 64 0.72 17.95 2.91
N LYS A 65 1.32 19.07 2.49
CA LYS A 65 1.59 20.22 3.38
C LYS A 65 0.30 20.88 3.88
N SER A 66 -0.79 20.77 3.12
CA SER A 66 -2.12 21.23 3.52
C SER A 66 -2.84 20.26 4.46
N GLY A 67 -2.37 19.01 4.53
CA GLY A 67 -2.86 17.95 5.40
C GLY A 67 -2.15 17.88 6.74
N GLN A 68 -2.05 16.67 7.30
CA GLN A 68 -1.26 16.38 8.49
C GLN A 68 0.24 16.42 8.21
N GLY A 69 0.67 16.11 6.98
CA GLY A 69 2.04 16.06 6.52
C GLY A 69 2.95 15.34 7.50
N ILE A 70 3.87 16.08 8.09
CA ILE A 70 4.83 15.58 9.08
C ILE A 70 4.16 14.95 10.32
N GLU A 71 2.97 15.41 10.73
CA GLU A 71 2.28 14.84 11.89
C GLU A 71 1.76 13.43 11.60
N ALA A 72 1.40 13.12 10.35
CA ALA A 72 1.06 11.76 9.94
C ALA A 72 2.29 10.85 10.01
N ALA A 73 3.46 11.32 9.53
CA ALA A 73 4.71 10.57 9.64
C ALA A 73 5.12 10.33 11.11
N LYS A 74 4.94 11.32 12.00
CA LYS A 74 5.14 11.14 13.44
C LYS A 74 4.17 10.10 14.03
N ALA A 75 2.92 10.09 13.59
CA ALA A 75 1.93 9.12 14.04
C ALA A 75 2.26 7.69 13.57
N PHE A 76 2.78 7.54 12.35
CA PHE A 76 3.32 6.27 11.83
C PHE A 76 4.48 5.78 12.69
N LYS A 77 5.51 6.62 12.91
CA LYS A 77 6.65 6.31 13.78
C LYS A 77 6.23 5.93 15.19
N ALA A 78 5.35 6.72 15.82
CA ALA A 78 4.87 6.47 17.17
C ALA A 78 4.08 5.15 17.31
N SER A 79 3.62 4.59 16.19
CA SER A 79 2.95 3.29 16.15
C SER A 79 3.90 2.12 15.86
N GLY A 80 5.20 2.37 15.67
CA GLY A 80 6.23 1.38 15.39
C GLY A 80 6.72 1.35 13.94
N GLY A 81 6.21 2.22 13.07
CA GLY A 81 6.69 2.31 11.68
C GLY A 81 8.13 2.85 11.61
N THR A 82 8.93 2.33 10.67
CA THR A 82 10.35 2.70 10.53
C THR A 82 10.67 3.36 9.20
N SER A 83 9.89 3.07 8.15
CA SER A 83 10.16 3.55 6.80
C SER A 83 8.88 3.72 5.99
N ILE A 84 8.86 4.67 5.05
CA ILE A 84 7.73 4.90 4.15
C ILE A 84 8.20 5.04 2.70
N LEU A 85 7.35 4.62 1.76
CA LEU A 85 7.45 5.02 0.35
C LEU A 85 6.45 6.14 0.10
N LEU A 86 6.95 7.38 0.09
CA LEU A 86 6.18 8.59 -0.15
C LEU A 86 5.90 8.73 -1.65
N VAL A 87 4.65 8.54 -2.04
CA VAL A 87 4.21 8.60 -3.44
C VAL A 87 3.67 9.99 -3.75
N HIS A 88 4.06 10.52 -4.91
CA HIS A 88 3.58 11.82 -5.38
C HIS A 88 2.05 11.88 -5.38
N LYS A 89 1.51 12.89 -4.71
CA LYS A 89 0.06 13.16 -4.65
C LYS A 89 -0.29 14.28 -5.64
N PRO A 90 -1.06 14.02 -6.70
CA PRO A 90 -1.46 15.07 -7.63
C PRO A 90 -2.40 16.08 -6.97
N LYS A 91 -2.17 17.36 -7.26
CA LYS A 91 -3.09 18.45 -6.86
C LYS A 91 -4.17 18.62 -7.92
N PHE A 92 -5.21 17.78 -7.92
CA PHE A 92 -6.30 17.79 -8.92
C PHE A 92 -7.05 19.13 -9.08
N SER A 93 -6.92 20.07 -8.13
CA SER A 93 -7.47 21.43 -8.27
C SER A 93 -6.62 22.34 -9.17
N SER A 94 -5.42 21.92 -9.53
CA SER A 94 -4.44 22.69 -10.30
C SER A 94 -3.39 21.72 -10.85
N LEU A 95 -3.78 20.89 -11.83
CA LEU A 95 -2.88 19.95 -12.47
C LEU A 95 -1.79 20.70 -13.27
N PRO A 96 -0.53 20.24 -13.26
CA PRO A 96 0.50 20.75 -14.15
C PRO A 96 0.11 20.60 -15.62
N ILE A 97 0.39 21.61 -16.46
CA ILE A 97 0.04 21.60 -17.90
C ILE A 97 1.26 21.43 -18.82
N ASP A 98 2.46 21.35 -18.25
CA ASP A 98 3.74 21.23 -18.94
C ASP A 98 4.80 20.63 -17.99
N GLY A 99 5.99 20.35 -18.54
CA GLY A 99 7.11 19.83 -17.76
C GLY A 99 7.59 20.74 -16.63
N GLU A 100 7.53 22.07 -16.76
CA GLU A 100 7.91 22.98 -15.66
C GLU A 100 6.97 22.83 -14.46
N GLY A 101 5.66 22.71 -14.71
CA GLY A 101 4.69 22.43 -13.67
C GLY A 101 4.93 21.10 -12.97
N TYR A 102 5.31 20.05 -13.71
CA TYR A 102 5.62 18.74 -13.11
C TYR A 102 6.92 18.77 -12.30
N ARG A 103 7.97 19.45 -12.78
CA ARG A 103 9.21 19.68 -12.00
C ARG A 103 8.91 20.37 -10.67
N ALA A 104 8.06 21.40 -10.69
CA ALA A 104 7.64 22.09 -9.46
C ALA A 104 6.82 21.18 -8.53
N ALA A 105 5.89 20.39 -9.09
CA ALA A 105 5.06 19.47 -8.33
C ALA A 105 5.89 18.37 -7.64
N TYR A 106 6.83 17.75 -8.36
CA TYR A 106 7.73 16.73 -7.82
C TYR A 106 8.73 17.30 -6.82
N SER A 107 9.25 18.50 -7.07
CA SER A 107 10.10 19.22 -6.11
C SER A 107 9.40 19.39 -4.76
N SER A 108 8.09 19.71 -4.75
CA SER A 108 7.34 19.81 -3.49
C SER A 108 7.19 18.47 -2.76
N THR A 109 7.14 17.34 -3.47
CA THR A 109 7.14 15.99 -2.86
C THR A 109 8.51 15.67 -2.27
N LEU A 110 9.59 15.96 -3.00
CA LEU A 110 10.97 15.79 -2.52
C LEU A 110 11.25 16.64 -1.27
N GLU A 111 10.81 17.89 -1.25
CA GLU A 111 10.90 18.75 -0.07
C GLU A 111 10.16 18.18 1.15
N MET A 112 8.98 17.55 0.95
CA MET A 112 8.26 16.87 2.02
C MET A 112 9.08 15.69 2.55
N ALA A 113 9.63 14.86 1.67
CA ALA A 113 10.48 13.73 2.05
C ALA A 113 11.68 14.19 2.88
N ASP A 114 12.38 15.22 2.40
CA ASP A 114 13.51 15.84 3.10
C ASP A 114 13.14 16.39 4.47
N HIS A 115 11.97 17.04 4.56
CA HIS A 115 11.50 17.57 5.83
C HIS A 115 11.20 16.44 6.82
N ILE A 116 10.61 15.33 6.35
CA ILE A 116 10.37 14.14 7.18
C ILE A 116 11.70 13.54 7.62
N ARG A 117 12.63 13.23 6.71
CA ARG A 117 13.96 12.68 7.05
C ARG A 117 14.70 13.51 8.11
N LYS A 118 14.60 14.84 8.05
CA LYS A 118 15.26 15.77 8.99
C LYS A 118 14.58 15.86 10.36
N LYS A 119 13.30 15.52 10.48
CA LYS A 119 12.48 15.82 11.68
C LYS A 119 11.83 14.59 12.30
N VAL A 120 11.69 13.53 11.53
CA VAL A 120 11.11 12.24 11.88
C VAL A 120 12.16 11.22 11.52
N ASP A 121 12.73 10.60 12.54
CA ASP A 121 13.78 9.58 12.39
C ASP A 121 13.12 8.27 11.90
N ILE A 122 12.79 8.25 10.61
CA ILE A 122 12.28 7.16 9.78
C ILE A 122 12.91 7.26 8.38
N GLY A 123 13.05 6.13 7.68
CA GLY A 123 13.45 6.13 6.27
C GLY A 123 12.32 6.65 5.37
N VAL A 124 12.70 7.32 4.28
CA VAL A 124 11.75 7.81 3.27
C VAL A 124 12.30 7.52 1.88
N GLY A 125 11.71 6.56 1.18
CA GLY A 125 11.85 6.42 -0.27
C GLY A 125 10.81 7.30 -0.96
N VAL A 126 11.14 7.88 -2.11
CA VAL A 126 10.21 8.74 -2.86
C VAL A 126 9.86 8.09 -4.18
N ILE A 127 8.58 8.07 -4.51
CA ILE A 127 8.07 7.56 -5.79
C ILE A 127 7.39 8.73 -6.51
N LEU A 128 7.85 9.02 -7.72
CA LEU A 128 7.37 10.14 -8.53
C LEU A 128 6.76 9.63 -9.82
N GLY A 129 5.66 10.24 -10.25
CA GLY A 129 4.96 9.82 -11.46
C GLY A 129 3.64 10.57 -11.61
N PRO A 130 3.16 10.74 -12.85
CA PRO A 130 1.86 11.34 -13.10
C PRO A 130 0.73 10.31 -12.88
N HIS A 131 -0.18 10.60 -11.95
CA HIS A 131 -1.34 9.74 -11.71
C HIS A 131 -2.21 9.61 -12.97
N PRO A 132 -2.69 8.42 -13.36
CA PRO A 132 -3.52 8.23 -14.56
C PRO A 132 -4.83 9.03 -14.60
N VAL A 133 -5.39 9.40 -13.44
CA VAL A 133 -6.59 10.25 -13.38
C VAL A 133 -6.27 11.69 -13.77
N ALA A 134 -5.04 12.15 -13.55
CA ALA A 134 -4.61 13.47 -14.03
C ALA A 134 -4.61 13.51 -15.56
N TRP A 135 -4.09 12.46 -16.21
CA TRP A 135 -4.16 12.31 -17.66
C TRP A 135 -5.61 12.29 -18.16
N ASP A 136 -6.49 11.50 -17.53
CA ASP A 136 -7.89 11.40 -17.99
C ASP A 136 -8.62 12.74 -17.92
N HIS A 137 -8.45 13.50 -16.82
CA HIS A 137 -8.99 14.85 -16.69
C HIS A 137 -8.42 15.81 -17.74
N GLN A 138 -7.11 15.81 -17.95
CA GLN A 138 -6.49 16.65 -18.99
C GLN A 138 -6.99 16.28 -20.37
N ALA A 139 -7.20 14.99 -20.63
CA ALA A 139 -7.63 14.53 -21.93
C ALA A 139 -9.08 14.91 -22.27
N ASP A 140 -9.89 15.31 -21.28
CA ASP A 140 -11.19 15.95 -21.49
C ASP A 140 -11.06 17.44 -21.86
N GLU A 141 -10.02 18.12 -21.37
CA GLU A 141 -9.81 19.57 -21.58
C GLU A 141 -9.02 19.87 -22.87
N ILE A 142 -7.94 19.13 -23.12
CA ILE A 142 -6.96 19.40 -24.18
C ILE A 142 -6.85 18.27 -25.21
N GLY A 143 -7.62 17.18 -25.04
CA GLY A 143 -7.63 16.03 -25.93
C GLY A 143 -6.58 14.97 -25.57
N VAL A 144 -6.80 13.73 -26.04
CA VAL A 144 -5.97 12.55 -25.73
C VAL A 144 -4.51 12.78 -26.06
N GLN A 145 -4.22 13.27 -27.27
CA GLN A 145 -2.85 13.33 -27.78
C GLN A 145 -2.00 14.29 -26.95
N ALA A 146 -2.48 15.51 -26.73
CA ALA A 146 -1.76 16.51 -25.94
C ALA A 146 -1.62 16.08 -24.46
N ALA A 147 -2.67 15.47 -23.88
CA ALA A 147 -2.59 14.95 -22.52
C ALA A 147 -1.57 13.80 -22.40
N SER A 148 -1.49 12.91 -23.39
CA SER A 148 -0.49 11.83 -23.42
C SER A 148 0.93 12.35 -23.57
N GLU A 149 1.17 13.38 -24.39
CA GLU A 149 2.49 14.01 -24.52
C GLU A 149 2.97 14.60 -23.18
N ILE A 150 2.10 15.35 -22.49
CA ILE A 150 2.38 15.90 -21.16
C ILE A 150 2.63 14.78 -20.13
N HIS A 151 1.85 13.70 -20.19
CA HIS A 151 2.01 12.56 -19.29
C HIS A 151 3.37 11.87 -19.49
N LEU A 152 3.78 11.64 -20.74
CA LEU A 152 5.08 11.04 -21.04
C LEU A 152 6.25 11.97 -20.68
N GLU A 153 6.11 13.29 -20.86
CA GLU A 153 7.09 14.27 -20.38
C GLU A 153 7.24 14.19 -18.85
N ALA A 154 6.13 14.13 -18.11
CA ALA A 154 6.13 13.96 -16.66
C ALA A 154 6.77 12.65 -16.21
N VAL A 155 6.52 11.54 -16.92
CA VAL A 155 7.22 10.26 -16.68
C VAL A 155 8.73 10.41 -16.91
N SER A 156 9.16 11.07 -17.98
CA SER A 156 10.58 11.33 -18.22
C SER A 156 11.22 12.11 -17.08
N ILE A 157 10.57 13.16 -16.59
CA ILE A 157 11.06 13.97 -15.46
C ILE A 157 11.15 13.13 -14.17
N ALA A 158 10.18 12.25 -13.94
CA ALA A 158 10.22 11.35 -12.78
C ALA A 158 11.39 10.37 -12.86
N LEU A 159 11.67 9.80 -14.04
CA LEU A 159 12.80 8.90 -14.27
C LEU A 159 14.15 9.62 -14.15
N ASP A 160 14.25 10.89 -14.57
CA ASP A 160 15.45 11.72 -14.31
C ASP A 160 15.77 11.76 -12.80
N HIS A 161 14.76 11.98 -11.95
CA HIS A 161 14.94 11.96 -10.49
C HIS A 161 15.29 10.57 -9.93
N VAL A 162 14.84 9.48 -10.57
CA VAL A 162 15.25 8.12 -10.18
C VAL A 162 16.72 7.89 -10.51
N ASN A 163 17.16 8.29 -11.70
CA ASN A 163 18.57 8.23 -12.11
C ASN A 163 19.48 9.08 -11.22
N GLU A 164 19.01 10.25 -10.78
CA GLU A 164 19.71 11.14 -9.85
C GLU A 164 19.66 10.66 -8.39
N ARG A 165 18.92 9.58 -8.09
CA ARG A 165 18.71 9.00 -6.76
C ARG A 165 17.95 9.91 -5.78
N ASP A 166 17.24 10.91 -6.30
CA ASP A 166 16.29 11.72 -5.54
C ASP A 166 14.98 10.95 -5.26
N ALA A 167 14.58 10.12 -6.23
CA ALA A 167 13.49 9.16 -6.15
C ALA A 167 14.03 7.73 -6.27
N VAL A 168 13.23 6.76 -5.83
CA VAL A 168 13.58 5.33 -5.83
C VAL A 168 12.80 4.53 -6.87
N GLY A 169 11.71 5.10 -7.41
CA GLY A 169 10.92 4.45 -8.45
C GLY A 169 9.88 5.37 -9.10
N LEU A 170 9.27 4.86 -10.17
CA LEU A 170 8.23 5.53 -10.94
C LEU A 170 6.84 5.21 -10.36
N GLY A 171 6.03 6.22 -10.14
CA GLY A 171 4.64 6.04 -9.74
C GLY A 171 4.02 7.18 -8.91
N GLU A 172 2.72 7.13 -8.68
CA GLU A 172 1.83 6.15 -9.28
C GLU A 172 1.51 6.50 -10.74
N VAL A 173 1.60 5.51 -11.62
CA VAL A 173 1.19 5.57 -13.03
C VAL A 173 0.21 4.43 -13.29
N GLY A 174 -0.48 4.39 -14.42
CA GLY A 174 -1.40 3.28 -14.69
C GLY A 174 -2.54 3.64 -15.61
N ARG A 175 -3.76 3.26 -15.22
CA ARG A 175 -4.99 3.53 -16.00
C ARG A 175 -6.17 3.91 -15.09
N PRO A 176 -7.22 4.55 -15.63
CA PRO A 176 -8.39 4.94 -14.83
C PRO A 176 -9.01 3.75 -14.08
N HIS A 177 -9.43 3.99 -12.83
CA HIS A 177 -10.07 2.97 -11.99
C HIS A 177 -11.61 2.99 -12.07
N TYR A 178 -12.16 3.94 -12.83
CA TYR A 178 -13.59 4.10 -13.07
C TYR A 178 -13.92 3.85 -14.55
N ALA A 179 -15.20 3.67 -14.84
CA ALA A 179 -15.66 3.43 -16.20
C ALA A 179 -15.41 4.65 -17.10
N VAL A 180 -14.71 4.41 -18.20
CA VAL A 180 -14.48 5.37 -19.29
C VAL A 180 -14.99 4.77 -20.61
N SER A 181 -14.96 5.55 -21.69
CA SER A 181 -15.30 5.03 -23.02
C SER A 181 -14.31 3.96 -23.47
N GLU A 182 -14.73 3.06 -24.36
CA GLU A 182 -13.87 2.01 -24.90
C GLU A 182 -12.62 2.60 -25.58
N GLU A 183 -12.81 3.68 -26.35
CA GLU A 183 -11.72 4.43 -26.96
C GLU A 183 -10.75 5.01 -25.91
N ARG A 184 -11.26 5.68 -24.87
CA ARG A 184 -10.42 6.21 -23.77
C ARG A 184 -9.65 5.10 -23.06
N TRP A 185 -10.29 3.94 -22.87
CA TRP A 185 -9.66 2.78 -22.25
C TRP A 185 -8.52 2.20 -23.10
N GLU A 186 -8.71 2.10 -24.41
CA GLU A 186 -7.67 1.67 -25.34
C GLU A 186 -6.47 2.62 -25.30
N TYR A 187 -6.70 3.94 -25.38
CA TYR A 187 -5.63 4.93 -25.25
C TYR A 187 -4.90 4.87 -23.90
N ALA A 188 -5.61 4.67 -22.79
CA ALA A 188 -4.97 4.52 -21.48
C ALA A 188 -4.05 3.30 -21.43
N ASN A 189 -4.45 2.18 -22.06
CA ASN A 189 -3.63 0.98 -22.11
C ASN A 189 -2.41 1.12 -23.04
N ASP A 190 -2.57 1.78 -24.18
CA ASP A 190 -1.46 2.06 -25.10
C ASP A 190 -0.45 3.01 -24.46
N LEU A 191 -0.93 4.07 -23.79
CA LEU A 191 -0.09 4.96 -23.00
C LEU A 191 0.65 4.20 -21.90
N LEU A 192 -0.03 3.32 -21.16
CA LEU A 192 0.62 2.51 -20.12
C LEU A 192 1.71 1.61 -20.70
N ILE A 193 1.53 1.04 -21.90
CA ILE A 193 2.60 0.27 -22.57
C ILE A 193 3.84 1.15 -22.77
N ASP A 194 3.68 2.39 -23.24
CA ASP A 194 4.80 3.29 -23.47
C ASP A 194 5.47 3.75 -22.17
N VAL A 195 4.69 4.04 -21.13
CA VAL A 195 5.23 4.32 -19.78
C VAL A 195 6.07 3.16 -19.27
N LEU A 196 5.61 1.92 -19.42
CA LEU A 196 6.36 0.75 -18.98
C LEU A 196 7.59 0.46 -19.84
N LYS A 197 7.60 0.83 -21.13
CA LYS A 197 8.82 0.76 -21.96
C LYS A 197 9.87 1.73 -21.47
N MET A 198 9.49 2.97 -21.16
CA MET A 198 10.40 3.98 -20.58
C MET A 198 11.00 3.47 -19.27
N ALA A 199 10.15 2.92 -18.37
CA ALA A 199 10.63 2.33 -17.12
C ALA A 199 11.56 1.12 -17.35
N ASN A 200 11.32 0.31 -18.39
CA ASN A 200 12.20 -0.80 -18.75
C ASN A 200 13.56 -0.33 -19.27
N GLU A 201 13.59 0.72 -20.09
CA GLU A 201 14.83 1.33 -20.60
C GLU A 201 15.67 1.93 -19.47
N ASP A 202 15.01 2.49 -18.46
CA ASP A 202 15.62 3.07 -17.26
C ASP A 202 16.00 2.04 -16.20
N ASP A 203 15.55 0.78 -16.34
CA ASP A 203 15.61 -0.25 -15.30
C ASP A 203 14.93 0.18 -13.98
N SER A 204 13.83 0.93 -14.08
CA SER A 204 13.08 1.48 -12.93
C SER A 204 11.91 0.59 -12.51
N ALA A 205 11.68 0.48 -11.19
CA ALA A 205 10.47 -0.14 -10.65
C ALA A 205 9.27 0.80 -10.76
N VAL A 206 8.09 0.23 -11.03
CA VAL A 206 6.84 0.95 -11.27
C VAL A 206 5.78 0.55 -10.26
N GLN A 207 5.17 1.52 -9.58
CA GLN A 207 3.93 1.32 -8.84
C GLN A 207 2.71 1.72 -9.69
N LEU A 208 1.79 0.77 -9.83
CA LEU A 208 0.65 0.84 -10.74
C LEU A 208 -0.67 1.11 -10.03
N HIS A 209 -1.32 2.20 -10.41
CA HIS A 209 -2.71 2.51 -10.12
C HIS A 209 -3.62 1.90 -11.18
N VAL A 210 -4.50 0.98 -10.80
CA VAL A 210 -5.34 0.23 -11.74
C VAL A 210 -6.76 0.06 -11.18
N GLU A 211 -7.69 -0.32 -12.04
CA GLU A 211 -9.06 -0.64 -11.68
C GLU A 211 -9.18 -1.89 -10.82
N GLU A 212 -10.26 -1.99 -10.04
CA GLU A 212 -10.52 -3.16 -9.21
C GLU A 212 -11.39 -4.18 -9.95
N ASN A 213 -10.75 -5.13 -10.65
CA ASN A 213 -11.43 -6.27 -11.31
C ASN A 213 -10.75 -7.61 -11.00
N GLY A 214 -10.18 -7.74 -9.80
CA GLY A 214 -9.62 -8.99 -9.28
C GLY A 214 -8.50 -9.58 -10.15
N GLU A 215 -8.65 -10.87 -10.49
CA GLU A 215 -7.70 -11.64 -11.31
C GLU A 215 -7.57 -11.10 -12.73
N GLU A 216 -8.65 -10.56 -13.31
CA GLU A 216 -8.64 -10.03 -14.67
C GLU A 216 -7.76 -8.78 -14.80
N THR A 217 -7.78 -7.91 -13.79
CA THR A 217 -6.82 -6.79 -13.71
C THR A 217 -5.39 -7.30 -13.70
N CYS A 218 -5.06 -8.26 -12.83
CA CYS A 218 -3.70 -8.82 -12.76
C CYS A 218 -3.25 -9.43 -14.09
N ARG A 219 -4.15 -10.20 -14.74
CA ARG A 219 -3.88 -10.86 -16.02
C ARG A 219 -3.62 -9.84 -17.14
N THR A 220 -4.44 -8.80 -17.22
CA THR A 220 -4.30 -7.77 -18.26
C THR A 220 -3.08 -6.89 -18.03
N ILE A 221 -2.73 -6.59 -16.78
CA ILE A 221 -1.49 -5.88 -16.44
C ILE A 221 -0.25 -6.72 -16.76
N ASP A 222 -0.21 -8.02 -16.46
CA ASP A 222 0.92 -8.89 -16.85
C ASP A 222 1.08 -8.95 -18.39
N ALA A 223 -0.02 -8.89 -19.14
CA ALA A 223 0.01 -8.83 -20.60
C ALA A 223 0.58 -7.50 -21.12
N ILE A 224 0.17 -6.37 -20.54
CA ILE A 224 0.70 -5.03 -20.86
C ILE A 224 2.19 -4.96 -20.54
N ARG A 225 2.56 -5.41 -19.34
CA ARG A 225 3.96 -5.54 -18.88
C ARG A 225 4.78 -6.40 -19.83
N SER A 226 4.26 -7.54 -20.27
CA SER A 226 4.94 -8.42 -21.22
C SER A 226 5.23 -7.73 -22.57
N LYS A 227 4.27 -6.93 -23.08
CA LYS A 227 4.48 -6.13 -24.30
C LYS A 227 5.53 -5.03 -24.15
N SER A 228 5.65 -4.45 -22.95
CA SER A 228 6.61 -3.39 -22.65
C SER A 228 8.04 -3.90 -22.39
N GLY A 229 8.18 -5.18 -22.04
CA GLY A 229 9.47 -5.78 -21.67
C GLY A 229 9.85 -5.64 -20.19
N LEU A 230 9.25 -4.71 -19.43
CA LEU A 230 9.57 -4.46 -18.02
C LEU A 230 9.62 -5.75 -17.21
N ASP A 231 10.55 -5.93 -16.27
CA ASP A 231 10.58 -7.14 -15.44
C ASP A 231 9.31 -7.24 -14.56
N ARG A 232 8.72 -8.43 -14.49
CA ARG A 232 7.57 -8.71 -13.62
C ARG A 232 7.84 -8.30 -12.18
N LYS A 233 9.06 -8.53 -11.67
CA LYS A 233 9.42 -8.19 -10.29
C LYS A 233 9.35 -6.67 -10.02
N LYS A 234 9.49 -5.85 -11.06
CA LYS A 234 9.48 -4.38 -11.04
C LYS A 234 8.10 -3.79 -11.37
N THR A 235 7.09 -4.62 -11.57
CA THR A 235 5.73 -4.19 -11.93
C THR A 235 4.79 -4.36 -10.74
N VAL A 236 4.73 -3.36 -9.86
CA VAL A 236 4.04 -3.45 -8.58
C VAL A 236 2.62 -2.96 -8.72
N ARG A 237 1.62 -3.83 -8.51
CA ARG A 237 0.23 -3.40 -8.37
C ARG A 237 0.01 -2.82 -6.97
N HIS A 238 -0.31 -1.54 -6.86
CA HIS A 238 -0.72 -0.96 -5.59
C HIS A 238 -2.23 -1.17 -5.35
N TYR A 239 -2.67 -0.94 -4.11
CA TYR A 239 -4.06 -1.12 -3.68
C TYR A 239 -4.62 -2.50 -4.01
N ALA A 240 -3.80 -3.54 -3.86
CA ALA A 240 -4.22 -4.91 -4.12
C ALA A 240 -5.08 -5.46 -2.98
N PRO A 241 -6.04 -6.37 -3.29
CA PRO A 241 -6.76 -7.09 -2.26
C PRO A 241 -5.83 -8.08 -1.54
N PRO A 242 -6.19 -8.54 -0.33
CA PRO A 242 -5.33 -9.40 0.51
C PRO A 242 -5.17 -10.85 0.02
N ASN A 243 -5.63 -11.18 -1.20
CA ASN A 243 -5.42 -12.49 -1.80
C ASN A 243 -4.04 -12.57 -2.47
N LEU A 244 -3.11 -13.24 -1.79
CA LEU A 244 -1.72 -13.37 -2.21
C LEU A 244 -1.43 -14.59 -3.09
N SER A 245 -2.45 -15.36 -3.49
CA SER A 245 -2.23 -16.50 -4.37
C SER A 245 -1.67 -16.09 -5.74
N ASP A 246 -0.68 -16.84 -6.22
CA ASP A 246 -0.02 -16.57 -7.50
C ASP A 246 -0.97 -16.65 -8.69
N THR A 247 -1.97 -17.54 -8.62
CA THR A 247 -3.04 -17.65 -9.62
C THR A 247 -3.84 -16.35 -9.71
N PHE A 248 -4.32 -15.84 -8.58
CA PHE A 248 -5.10 -14.60 -8.54
C PHE A 248 -4.28 -13.39 -9.03
N ARG A 249 -3.00 -13.33 -8.66
CA ARG A 249 -2.15 -12.19 -8.97
C ARG A 249 -1.43 -12.27 -10.31
N SER A 250 -1.60 -13.35 -11.08
CA SER A 250 -0.75 -13.61 -12.25
C SER A 250 0.75 -13.52 -11.91
N LYS A 251 1.12 -13.86 -10.67
CA LYS A 251 2.45 -13.69 -10.07
C LYS A 251 3.01 -12.25 -10.10
N LEU A 252 2.18 -11.23 -10.29
CA LEU A 252 2.60 -9.85 -10.13
C LEU A 252 2.86 -9.55 -8.66
N PRO A 253 3.95 -8.85 -8.35
CA PRO A 253 4.14 -8.33 -7.02
C PRO A 253 3.13 -7.22 -6.74
N CYS A 254 2.76 -7.04 -5.47
CA CYS A 254 1.72 -6.08 -5.11
C CYS A 254 1.89 -5.48 -3.72
N THR A 255 1.27 -4.34 -3.47
CA THR A 255 1.14 -3.77 -2.13
C THR A 255 -0.33 -3.85 -1.75
N VAL A 256 -0.59 -4.44 -0.58
CA VAL A 256 -1.94 -4.77 -0.11
C VAL A 256 -2.46 -3.65 0.78
N SER A 257 -3.64 -3.13 0.47
CA SER A 257 -4.36 -2.22 1.36
C SER A 257 -4.81 -2.99 2.61
N VAL A 258 -4.11 -2.80 3.72
CA VAL A 258 -4.27 -3.64 4.94
C VAL A 258 -5.42 -3.18 5.84
N GLY A 259 -6.62 -3.13 5.26
CA GLY A 259 -7.87 -2.86 5.95
C GLY A 259 -8.25 -3.90 7.00
N ARG A 260 -9.44 -3.79 7.59
CA ARG A 260 -9.96 -4.76 8.56
C ARG A 260 -10.10 -6.15 7.90
N GLY A 261 -9.60 -7.20 8.55
CA GLY A 261 -9.73 -8.59 8.08
C GLY A 261 -8.75 -8.98 6.96
N SER A 262 -7.84 -8.09 6.57
CA SER A 262 -6.81 -8.37 5.55
C SER A 262 -5.81 -9.43 6.02
N ILE A 263 -5.40 -9.40 7.30
CA ILE A 263 -4.37 -10.28 7.86
C ILE A 263 -4.76 -11.75 7.75
N THR A 264 -5.97 -12.12 8.13
CA THR A 264 -6.44 -13.51 8.03
C THR A 264 -6.35 -14.03 6.59
N GLN A 265 -6.80 -13.23 5.61
CA GLN A 265 -6.71 -13.61 4.19
C GLN A 265 -5.26 -13.69 3.68
N ILE A 266 -4.38 -12.79 4.12
CA ILE A 266 -2.94 -12.83 3.83
C ILE A 266 -2.35 -14.15 4.33
N ILE A 267 -2.63 -14.54 5.58
CA ILE A 267 -2.10 -15.77 6.20
C ILE A 267 -2.63 -17.02 5.50
N GLU A 268 -3.89 -17.02 5.06
CA GLU A 268 -4.54 -18.14 4.39
C GLU A 268 -4.08 -18.33 2.94
N SER A 269 -3.82 -17.23 2.23
CA SER A 269 -3.50 -17.25 0.80
C SER A 269 -1.99 -17.21 0.49
N TRP A 270 -1.16 -16.79 1.44
CA TRP A 270 0.29 -16.76 1.27
C TRP A 270 0.91 -18.16 1.34
N ASN A 271 1.85 -18.42 0.44
CA ASN A 271 2.70 -19.60 0.48
C ASN A 271 4.17 -19.22 0.27
N GLU A 272 5.06 -20.07 0.76
CA GLU A 272 6.50 -19.93 0.53
C GLU A 272 6.80 -19.90 -0.99
N GLY A 273 7.67 -19.00 -1.41
CA GLY A 273 8.00 -18.78 -2.82
C GLY A 273 6.96 -17.99 -3.66
N ALA A 274 5.80 -17.61 -3.10
CA ALA A 274 4.83 -16.76 -3.81
C ALA A 274 5.45 -15.43 -4.28
N ALA A 275 4.89 -14.77 -5.28
CA ALA A 275 5.36 -13.46 -5.74
C ALA A 275 5.39 -12.44 -4.59
N TYR A 276 6.32 -11.49 -4.66
CA TYR A 276 6.53 -10.49 -3.60
C TYR A 276 5.26 -9.72 -3.26
N TRP A 277 5.19 -9.23 -2.03
CA TRP A 277 4.10 -8.37 -1.58
C TRP A 277 4.54 -7.44 -0.46
N GLY A 278 3.77 -6.38 -0.26
CA GLY A 278 3.98 -5.34 0.75
C GLY A 278 2.69 -4.95 1.44
N MET A 279 2.79 -4.28 2.59
CA MET A 279 1.64 -3.68 3.26
C MET A 279 1.61 -2.18 2.99
N GLU A 280 0.43 -1.64 2.72
CA GLU A 280 0.26 -0.20 2.51
C GLU A 280 -0.97 0.34 3.21
N THR A 281 -0.93 1.65 3.49
CA THR A 281 -2.12 2.39 3.90
C THR A 281 -2.89 2.98 2.74
N ASP A 282 -2.17 3.32 1.65
CA ASP A 282 -2.65 4.25 0.64
C ASP A 282 -3.17 5.56 1.29
N TYR A 283 -2.55 5.99 2.40
CA TYR A 283 -3.08 7.11 3.17
C TYR A 283 -3.09 8.38 2.33
N LEU A 284 -4.29 8.91 2.09
CA LEU A 284 -4.54 10.14 1.36
C LEU A 284 -4.67 11.30 2.33
N ASP A 285 -3.59 12.07 2.45
CA ASP A 285 -3.55 13.24 3.32
C ASP A 285 -4.26 14.44 2.67
N ASP A 286 -5.60 14.41 2.63
CA ASP A 286 -6.45 15.51 2.16
C ASP A 286 -7.46 15.91 3.25
N PRO A 287 -7.37 17.13 3.81
CA PRO A 287 -8.32 17.63 4.81
C PRO A 287 -9.79 17.61 4.39
N ARG A 288 -10.06 17.62 3.08
CA ARG A 288 -11.42 17.58 2.53
C ARG A 288 -12.00 16.17 2.48
N ARG A 289 -11.15 15.14 2.57
CA ARG A 289 -11.52 13.73 2.49
C ARG A 289 -10.92 12.92 3.66
N PRO A 290 -11.11 13.35 4.92
CA PRO A 290 -10.48 12.68 6.06
C PRO A 290 -10.99 11.24 6.17
N GLY A 291 -10.05 10.28 6.19
CA GLY A 291 -10.38 8.86 6.33
C GLY A 291 -11.01 8.24 5.08
N ALA A 292 -10.80 8.83 3.89
CA ALA A 292 -11.20 8.20 2.62
C ALA A 292 -10.53 6.82 2.40
N VAL A 293 -9.41 6.59 3.08
CA VAL A 293 -8.51 5.44 3.03
C VAL A 293 -7.93 5.21 4.43
N LEU A 294 -6.99 4.27 4.58
CA LEU A 294 -6.46 3.88 5.89
C LEU A 294 -5.59 4.98 6.49
N GLY A 295 -5.59 5.09 7.83
CA GLY A 295 -4.75 6.06 8.52
C GLY A 295 -3.29 5.61 8.65
N PRO A 296 -2.35 6.53 8.92
CA PRO A 296 -0.90 6.25 8.98
C PRO A 296 -0.49 5.29 10.10
N ARG A 297 -1.39 4.93 11.02
CA ARG A 297 -1.11 3.95 12.09
C ARG A 297 -1.38 2.51 11.67
N THR A 298 -1.94 2.29 10.48
CA THR A 298 -2.54 1.00 10.13
C THR A 298 -1.49 -0.05 9.83
N VAL A 299 -0.50 0.23 8.98
CA VAL A 299 0.56 -0.73 8.65
C VAL A 299 1.32 -1.24 9.89
N PRO A 300 1.78 -0.39 10.84
CA PRO A 300 2.44 -0.90 12.05
C PRO A 300 1.53 -1.79 12.91
N ARG A 301 0.26 -1.42 13.05
CA ARG A 301 -0.73 -2.22 13.79
C ARG A 301 -1.00 -3.57 13.12
N ARG A 302 -1.12 -3.57 11.79
CA ARG A 302 -1.38 -4.76 10.98
C ARG A 302 -0.17 -5.68 10.92
N THR A 303 1.04 -5.12 10.97
CA THR A 303 2.26 -5.91 11.15
C THR A 303 2.23 -6.64 12.48
N LYS A 304 1.90 -5.97 13.59
CA LYS A 304 1.74 -6.63 14.90
C LYS A 304 0.64 -7.71 14.88
N GLU A 305 -0.51 -7.42 14.29
CA GLU A 305 -1.61 -8.39 14.14
C GLU A 305 -1.20 -9.61 13.31
N LEU A 306 -0.47 -9.42 12.20
CA LEU A 306 0.10 -10.52 11.42
C LEU A 306 0.97 -11.42 12.28
N CYS A 307 1.83 -10.84 13.12
CA CYS A 307 2.70 -11.60 14.02
C CYS A 307 1.88 -12.37 15.06
N ASP A 308 0.95 -11.70 15.72
CA ASP A 308 0.10 -12.28 16.77
C ASP A 308 -0.77 -13.42 16.22
N GLU A 309 -1.41 -13.24 15.05
CA GLU A 309 -2.22 -14.28 14.39
C GLU A 309 -1.37 -15.46 13.87
N TRP A 310 -0.18 -15.19 13.33
CA TRP A 310 0.73 -16.23 12.84
C TRP A 310 1.17 -17.17 13.96
N ILE A 311 1.60 -16.59 15.08
CA ILE A 311 2.03 -17.33 16.28
C ILE A 311 0.82 -18.04 16.91
N GLY A 312 -0.31 -17.36 17.03
CA GLY A 312 -1.56 -17.93 17.56
C GLY A 312 -2.06 -19.13 16.75
N SER A 313 -1.76 -19.16 15.44
CA SER A 313 -2.06 -20.28 14.54
C SER A 313 -1.07 -21.45 14.63
N GLY A 314 -0.05 -21.35 15.48
CA GLY A 314 0.98 -22.39 15.65
C GLY A 314 1.95 -22.54 14.46
N LYS A 315 2.01 -21.54 13.58
CA LYS A 315 2.98 -21.51 12.47
C LYS A 315 4.38 -21.19 13.00
N LYS A 316 5.42 -21.61 12.27
CA LYS A 316 6.82 -21.47 12.72
C LYS A 316 7.25 -20.00 12.75
N GLU A 317 7.91 -19.59 13.84
CA GLU A 317 8.49 -18.25 14.00
C GLU A 317 9.56 -17.95 12.96
N GLN A 318 10.39 -18.94 12.59
CA GLN A 318 11.41 -18.76 11.55
C GLN A 318 10.81 -18.33 10.20
N THR A 319 9.69 -18.94 9.80
CA THR A 319 8.99 -18.58 8.55
C THR A 319 8.39 -17.18 8.63
N LEU A 320 7.97 -16.73 9.82
CA LEU A 320 7.48 -15.36 10.02
C LEU A 320 8.61 -14.34 9.89
N ASP A 321 9.78 -14.63 10.48
CA ASP A 321 10.97 -13.78 10.41
C ASP A 321 11.44 -13.60 8.95
N GLU A 322 11.57 -14.70 8.22
CA GLU A 322 11.89 -14.72 6.79
C GLU A 322 10.84 -13.96 5.96
N LEU A 323 9.55 -14.14 6.25
CA LEU A 323 8.47 -13.42 5.58
C LEU A 323 8.57 -11.92 5.81
N LEU A 324 8.78 -11.47 7.05
CA LEU A 324 8.83 -10.05 7.38
C LEU A 324 10.09 -9.37 6.83
N HIS A 325 11.23 -10.06 6.80
CA HIS A 325 12.41 -9.60 6.07
C HIS A 325 12.13 -9.44 4.58
N ARG A 326 11.51 -10.46 3.98
CA ARG A 326 11.17 -10.44 2.56
C ARG A 326 10.25 -9.29 2.18
N VAL A 327 9.25 -9.00 3.02
CA VAL A 327 8.25 -7.93 2.82
C VAL A 327 8.85 -6.55 3.05
N ASN A 328 9.54 -6.35 4.17
CA ASN A 328 9.95 -5.02 4.64
C ASN A 328 11.38 -4.63 4.24
N ARG A 329 12.14 -5.50 3.57
CA ARG A 329 13.53 -5.23 3.19
C ARG A 329 13.91 -5.83 1.86
N ASP A 330 14.00 -7.16 1.75
CA ASP A 330 14.67 -7.82 0.62
C ASP A 330 14.02 -7.46 -0.71
N TRP A 331 12.68 -7.40 -0.74
CA TRP A 331 11.97 -7.01 -1.95
C TRP A 331 12.28 -5.56 -2.33
N ILE A 332 12.20 -4.64 -1.38
CA ILE A 332 12.43 -3.20 -1.57
C ILE A 332 13.84 -2.98 -2.12
N GLU A 333 14.86 -3.54 -1.47
CA GLU A 333 16.25 -3.43 -1.90
C GLU A 333 16.44 -4.01 -3.32
N SER A 334 15.75 -5.11 -3.64
CA SER A 334 15.89 -5.78 -4.94
C SER A 334 15.26 -5.02 -6.12
N ILE A 335 14.29 -4.13 -5.89
CA ILE A 335 13.56 -3.45 -6.98
C ILE A 335 13.79 -1.93 -7.01
N TYR A 336 14.05 -1.31 -5.86
CA TYR A 336 14.22 0.14 -5.73
C TYR A 336 15.68 0.55 -5.51
N ASP A 337 16.60 -0.40 -5.27
CA ASP A 337 17.99 -0.12 -4.91
C ASP A 337 18.08 0.92 -3.75
N TRP A 338 17.15 0.78 -2.80
CA TRP A 338 16.98 1.63 -1.63
C TRP A 338 16.75 0.75 -0.41
N SER A 339 17.41 1.08 0.71
CA SER A 339 17.29 0.31 1.96
C SER A 339 16.39 1.03 2.95
N PRO A 340 15.43 0.32 3.59
CA PRO A 340 14.51 0.89 4.57
C PRO A 340 15.06 0.96 6.01
N ASP A 341 16.37 0.80 6.19
CA ASP A 341 17.08 0.76 7.48
C ASP A 341 17.63 2.10 7.98
#